data_AF-A0A024VFY7-F1
#
_entry.id   AF-A0A024VFY7-F1
#
_cell.length_a   1.000
_cell.length_b   1.000
_cell.length_c   1.000
_cell.angle_alpha   90.00
_cell.angle_beta   90.00
_cell.angle_gamma   90.00
#
_symmetry.space_group_name_H-M   'P 1'
#
loop_
_entity.id
_entity.type
_entity.pdbx_description
1 polymer ?
#
loop_
_entity_poly.entity_id
_entity_poly.type
_entity_poly.pdbx_seq_one_letter_code
_entity_poly.pdbx_strand_id
1 'polypeptide(L)'
;MFDSSLTLDELYELKNIIFFERRILDDLVVDVQNSIDDGKHIIFLKDFVKNKMRLHIRLYGLNYSFNGINNMGNNLLNQMEEINSNFPLTHESVNIMYISYKTELDISMDLLDCVLRQRDEQKRNEYLCNMNDIRLTIYVRFNSEGINIKEEIINKMIIRIKARIHHIIIYHENLPSYRYRH
;
A
#
# COMPACT_ATOMS: atom_id res chain seq x y z
N MET A 1 -5.22 8.06 -33.28
CA MET A 1 -5.42 7.37 -31.99
C MET A 1 -4.06 7.32 -31.34
N PHE A 2 -3.84 8.04 -30.24
CA PHE A 2 -2.54 8.03 -29.54
C PHE A 2 -2.45 6.75 -28.71
N ASP A 3 -1.32 6.03 -28.80
CA ASP A 3 -1.08 4.86 -27.96
C ASP A 3 -0.70 5.36 -26.56
N SER A 4 -1.65 5.32 -25.64
CA SER A 4 -1.46 5.67 -24.23
C SER A 4 -0.83 4.53 -23.43
N SER A 5 -0.28 3.51 -24.10
CA SER A 5 0.36 2.38 -23.41
C SER A 5 1.61 2.85 -22.69
N LEU A 6 1.67 2.60 -21.40
CA LEU A 6 2.86 2.86 -20.60
C LEU A 6 4.05 2.04 -21.08
N THR A 7 5.21 2.67 -21.11
CA THR A 7 6.47 1.93 -21.23
C THR A 7 6.68 1.04 -20.00
N LEU A 8 7.51 0.01 -20.15
CA LEU A 8 7.86 -0.85 -19.02
C LEU A 8 8.48 -0.03 -17.87
N ASP A 9 9.32 0.94 -18.19
CA ASP A 9 9.97 1.81 -17.19
C ASP A 9 8.95 2.65 -16.41
N GLU A 10 7.95 3.21 -17.08
CA GLU A 10 6.87 3.96 -16.43
C GLU A 10 6.00 3.06 -15.54
N LEU A 11 5.73 1.83 -15.97
CA LEU A 11 5.05 0.84 -15.12
C LEU A 11 5.89 0.51 -13.88
N TYR A 12 7.21 0.35 -14.03
CA TYR A 12 8.12 0.11 -12.91
C TYR A 12 8.18 1.31 -11.95
N GLU A 13 8.25 2.55 -12.46
CA GLU A 13 8.21 3.76 -11.63
C GLU A 13 6.93 3.84 -10.79
N LEU A 14 5.77 3.58 -11.39
CA LEU A 14 4.49 3.63 -10.67
C LEU A 14 4.35 2.50 -9.64
N LYS A 15 4.80 1.29 -9.97
CA LYS A 15 4.85 0.18 -9.01
C LYS A 15 5.83 0.44 -7.87
N ASN A 16 6.93 1.16 -8.14
CA ASN A 16 7.92 1.50 -7.12
C ASN A 16 7.33 2.32 -5.96
N ILE A 17 6.23 3.06 -6.18
CA ILE A 17 5.50 3.75 -5.12
C ILE A 17 4.97 2.76 -4.08
N ILE A 18 4.41 1.63 -4.51
CA ILE A 18 3.88 0.60 -3.60
C ILE A 18 5.02 -0.19 -2.95
N PHE A 19 6.09 -0.49 -3.70
CA PHE A 19 7.30 -1.11 -3.12
C PHE A 19 7.93 -0.24 -2.03
N PHE A 20 7.95 1.07 -2.24
CA PHE A 20 8.45 2.02 -1.25
C PHE A 20 7.60 2.01 0.03
N GLU A 21 6.26 2.01 -0.10
CA GLU A 21 5.35 1.87 1.05
C GLU A 21 5.59 0.55 1.81
N ARG A 22 5.78 -0.56 1.07
CA ARG A 22 6.08 -1.87 1.65
C ARG A 22 7.37 -1.88 2.47
N ARG A 23 8.43 -1.26 1.98
CA ARG A 23 9.71 -1.16 2.72
C ARG A 23 9.55 -0.40 4.04
N ILE A 24 8.73 0.66 4.05
CA ILE A 24 8.47 1.38 5.29
C ILE A 24 7.67 0.51 6.26
N LEU A 25 6.66 -0.21 5.76
CA LEU A 25 5.89 -1.15 6.59
C LEU A 25 6.79 -2.22 7.21
N ASP A 26 7.70 -2.83 6.44
CA ASP A 26 8.65 -3.83 6.93
C ASP A 26 9.47 -3.27 8.11
N ASP A 27 10.03 -2.07 7.96
CA ASP A 27 10.82 -1.41 9.01
C ASP A 27 9.98 -1.01 10.24
N LEU A 28 8.73 -0.59 10.04
CA LEU A 28 7.82 -0.25 11.14
C LEU A 28 7.48 -1.48 11.97
N VAL A 29 7.23 -2.61 11.32
CA VAL A 29 6.91 -3.87 11.98
C VAL A 29 8.11 -4.42 12.75
N VAL A 30 9.32 -4.37 12.17
CA VAL A 30 10.56 -4.77 12.88
C VAL A 30 10.73 -3.98 14.17
N ASP A 31 10.55 -2.67 14.13
CA ASP A 31 10.64 -1.83 15.32
C ASP A 31 9.57 -2.16 16.37
N VAL A 32 8.35 -2.52 15.96
CA VAL A 32 7.28 -2.95 16.88
C VAL A 32 7.67 -4.28 17.55
N GLN A 33 8.17 -5.24 16.78
CA GLN A 33 8.65 -6.53 17.29
C GLN A 33 9.75 -6.31 18.35
N ASN A 34 10.76 -5.48 18.03
CA ASN A 34 11.83 -5.13 18.98
C ASN A 34 11.28 -4.43 20.23
N SER A 35 10.23 -3.62 20.09
CA SER A 35 9.60 -2.94 21.22
C SER A 35 8.93 -3.92 22.19
N ILE A 36 8.39 -5.04 21.68
CA ILE A 36 7.83 -6.13 22.49
C ILE A 36 8.95 -6.83 23.27
N ASP A 37 10.05 -7.17 22.60
CA ASP A 37 11.24 -7.79 23.24
C ASP A 37 11.79 -6.92 24.37
N ASP A 38 11.85 -5.60 24.14
CA ASP A 38 12.34 -4.61 25.10
C ASP A 38 11.35 -4.29 26.23
N GLY A 39 10.10 -4.76 26.15
CA GLY A 39 9.01 -4.37 27.05
C GLY A 39 8.66 -2.87 26.98
N LYS A 40 8.98 -2.21 25.86
CA LYS A 40 8.73 -0.78 25.64
C LYS A 40 7.57 -0.61 24.67
N HIS A 41 6.57 0.20 25.03
CA HIS A 41 5.49 0.53 24.10
C HIS A 41 5.83 1.74 23.22
N ILE A 42 5.43 1.69 21.95
CA ILE A 42 5.49 2.83 21.04
C ILE A 42 4.30 3.76 21.34
N ILE A 43 4.53 4.80 22.16
CA ILE A 43 3.48 5.70 22.67
C ILE A 43 3.12 6.81 21.66
N PHE A 44 4.08 7.27 20.83
CA PHE A 44 3.88 8.35 19.85
C PHE A 44 3.88 7.82 18.41
N LEU A 45 2.87 7.00 18.10
CA LEU A 45 2.81 6.26 16.84
C LEU A 45 2.82 7.16 15.58
N LYS A 46 2.13 8.29 15.63
CA LYS A 46 2.10 9.26 14.53
C LYS A 46 3.49 9.83 14.21
N ASP A 47 4.23 10.26 15.21
CA ASP A 47 5.58 10.80 15.02
C ASP A 47 6.56 9.71 14.62
N PHE A 48 6.38 8.50 15.16
CA PHE A 48 7.14 7.32 14.78
C PHE A 48 7.01 7.00 13.28
N VAL A 49 5.78 6.89 12.75
CA VAL A 49 5.52 6.66 11.32
C VAL A 49 6.07 7.80 10.47
N LYS A 50 5.83 9.06 10.87
CA LYS A 50 6.31 10.24 10.16
C LYS A 50 7.83 10.28 10.06
N ASN A 51 8.55 9.92 11.13
CA ASN A 51 10.00 9.88 11.14
C ASN A 51 10.55 8.77 10.25
N LYS A 52 9.93 7.58 10.29
CA LYS A 52 10.29 6.46 9.40
C LYS A 52 10.10 6.80 7.93
N MET A 53 8.97 7.41 7.56
CA MET A 53 8.75 7.90 6.21
C MET A 53 9.83 8.90 5.76
N ARG A 54 10.13 9.90 6.60
CA ARG A 54 11.15 10.91 6.29
C ARG A 54 12.53 10.28 6.06
N LEU A 55 12.88 9.27 6.87
CA LEU A 55 14.13 8.54 6.71
C LEU A 55 14.19 7.82 5.36
N HIS A 56 13.14 7.07 5.00
CA HIS A 56 13.07 6.37 3.71
C HIS A 56 13.10 7.33 2.52
N ILE A 57 12.36 8.44 2.59
CA ILE A 57 12.37 9.46 1.51
C ILE A 57 13.77 10.02 1.33
N ARG A 58 14.51 10.26 2.42
CA ARG A 58 15.89 10.76 2.36
C ARG A 58 16.87 9.72 1.82
N LEU A 59 16.70 8.44 2.16
CA LEU A 59 17.64 7.38 1.80
C LEU A 59 17.46 6.88 0.36
N TYR A 60 16.21 6.65 -0.06
CA TYR A 60 15.93 6.00 -1.33
C TYR A 60 15.42 6.98 -2.39
N GLY A 61 14.92 8.15 -1.96
CA GLY A 61 14.14 9.02 -2.83
C GLY A 61 12.80 8.38 -3.22
N LEU A 62 11.78 9.21 -3.38
CA LEU A 62 10.55 8.82 -4.01
C LEU A 62 10.04 9.98 -4.86
N ASN A 63 9.97 9.77 -6.17
CA ASN A 63 9.31 10.71 -7.05
C ASN A 63 7.81 10.44 -7.00
N TYR A 64 7.11 11.15 -6.12
CA TYR A 64 5.66 11.06 -5.96
C TYR A 64 5.08 12.39 -5.49
N SER A 65 3.78 12.62 -5.72
CA SER A 65 3.14 13.87 -5.30
C SER A 65 3.12 14.01 -3.78
N PHE A 66 3.16 15.26 -3.29
CA PHE A 66 3.03 15.55 -1.86
C PHE A 66 1.76 14.95 -1.25
N ASN A 67 0.63 15.05 -1.97
CA ASN A 67 -0.64 14.44 -1.55
C ASN A 67 -0.55 12.91 -1.50
N GLY A 68 0.13 12.29 -2.47
CA GLY A 68 0.37 10.85 -2.50
C GLY A 68 1.24 10.39 -1.32
N ILE A 69 2.29 11.13 -0.98
CA ILE A 69 3.14 10.86 0.19
C ILE A 69 2.31 10.99 1.47
N ASN A 70 1.49 12.03 1.62
CA ASN A 70 0.64 12.18 2.80
C ASN A 70 -0.39 11.04 2.91
N ASN A 71 -0.97 10.60 1.79
CA ASN A 71 -1.88 9.46 1.78
C ASN A 71 -1.18 8.16 2.23
N MET A 72 0.01 7.89 1.70
CA MET A 72 0.86 6.76 2.12
C MET A 72 1.13 6.80 3.63
N GLY A 73 1.47 7.97 4.17
CA GLY A 73 1.69 8.13 5.61
C GLY A 73 0.46 7.88 6.47
N ASN A 74 -0.71 8.32 6.01
CA ASN A 74 -1.97 8.05 6.70
C ASN A 74 -2.33 6.55 6.64
N ASN A 75 -2.08 5.88 5.51
CA ASN A 75 -2.31 4.44 5.39
C ASN A 75 -1.42 3.66 6.36
N LEU A 76 -0.11 3.94 6.37
CA LEU A 76 0.84 3.32 7.30
C LEU A 76 0.47 3.60 8.76
N LEU A 77 0.05 4.82 9.09
CA LEU A 77 -0.40 5.15 10.44
C LEU A 77 -1.63 4.32 10.85
N ASN A 78 -2.67 4.27 10.00
CA ASN A 78 -3.86 3.48 10.26
C ASN A 78 -3.54 1.99 10.46
N GLN A 79 -2.67 1.43 9.60
CA GLN A 79 -2.20 0.05 9.72
C GLN A 79 -1.46 -0.16 11.05
N MET A 80 -0.60 0.79 11.43
CA MET A 80 0.11 0.67 12.70
C MET A 80 -0.79 0.82 13.93
N GLU A 81 -1.84 1.64 13.86
CA GLU A 81 -2.83 1.79 14.92
C GLU A 81 -3.63 0.49 15.09
N GLU A 82 -4.00 -0.15 13.97
CA GLU A 82 -4.63 -1.47 13.96
C GLU A 82 -3.71 -2.57 14.53
N ILE A 83 -2.39 -2.53 14.27
CA ILE A 83 -1.41 -3.45 14.90
C ILE A 83 -1.34 -3.22 16.41
N ASN A 84 -1.13 -1.98 16.84
CA ASN A 84 -0.91 -1.65 18.25
C ASN A 84 -2.18 -1.79 19.10
N SER A 85 -3.37 -1.82 18.50
CA SER A 85 -4.64 -2.02 19.20
C SER A 85 -5.00 -3.49 19.42
N ASN A 86 -4.28 -4.45 18.82
CA ASN A 86 -4.49 -5.87 19.06
C ASN A 86 -3.87 -6.27 20.41
N PHE A 87 -4.68 -6.25 21.47
CA PHE A 87 -4.28 -6.71 22.80
C PHE A 87 -4.63 -8.19 23.04
N PRO A 88 -3.71 -9.00 23.60
CA PRO A 88 -2.34 -8.65 23.93
C PRO A 88 -1.47 -8.44 22.68
N LEU A 89 -0.60 -7.43 22.71
CA LEU A 89 0.36 -7.18 21.65
C LEU A 89 1.50 -8.19 21.78
N THR A 90 1.56 -9.16 20.87
CA THR A 90 2.54 -10.25 20.86
C THR A 90 3.19 -10.33 19.48
N HIS A 91 4.37 -10.97 19.39
CA HIS A 91 5.03 -11.19 18.11
C HIS A 91 4.11 -11.89 17.09
N GLU A 92 3.31 -12.85 17.56
CA GLU A 92 2.33 -13.57 16.74
C GLU A 92 1.21 -12.65 16.23
N SER A 93 0.59 -11.85 17.12
CA SER A 93 -0.50 -10.95 16.69
C SER A 93 -0.01 -9.87 15.73
N VAL A 94 1.20 -9.35 15.94
CA VAL A 94 1.86 -8.43 14.99
C VAL A 94 2.16 -9.12 13.66
N ASN A 95 2.66 -10.36 13.66
CA ASN A 95 2.98 -11.10 12.43
C ASN A 95 1.74 -11.38 11.58
N ILE A 96 0.62 -11.76 12.19
CA ILE A 96 -0.65 -11.98 11.48
C ILE A 96 -1.09 -10.69 10.77
N MET A 97 -1.04 -9.56 11.47
CA MET A 97 -1.40 -8.26 10.90
C MET A 97 -0.41 -7.80 9.83
N TYR A 98 0.89 -8.05 10.03
CA TYR A 98 1.91 -7.77 9.03
C TYR A 98 1.68 -8.53 7.72
N ILE A 99 1.42 -9.84 7.79
CA ILE A 99 1.06 -10.66 6.62
C ILE A 99 -0.20 -10.09 5.95
N SER A 100 -1.14 -9.61 6.75
CA SER A 100 -2.38 -8.99 6.28
C SER A 100 -2.14 -7.73 5.45
N TYR A 101 -1.32 -6.80 5.92
CA TYR A 101 -1.01 -5.57 5.16
C TYR A 101 -0.04 -5.79 4.02
N LYS A 102 0.87 -6.76 4.14
CA LYS A 102 1.69 -7.20 3.01
C LYS A 102 0.82 -7.74 1.87
N THR A 103 -0.19 -8.55 2.21
CA THR A 103 -1.19 -9.05 1.24
C THR A 103 -1.98 -7.89 0.62
N GLU A 104 -2.38 -6.89 1.40
CA GLU A 104 -3.03 -5.68 0.88
C GLU A 104 -2.17 -4.95 -0.16
N LEU A 105 -0.87 -4.79 0.10
CA LEU A 105 0.08 -4.15 -0.81
C LEU A 105 0.33 -4.98 -2.06
N ASP A 106 0.42 -6.31 -1.92
CA ASP A 106 0.60 -7.23 -3.05
C ASP A 106 -0.62 -7.19 -4.00
N ILE A 107 -1.83 -7.22 -3.45
CA ILE A 107 -3.06 -7.06 -4.23
C ILE A 107 -3.13 -5.66 -4.88
N SER A 108 -2.63 -4.63 -4.20
CA SER A 108 -2.54 -3.28 -4.78
C SER A 108 -1.62 -3.26 -6.00
N MET A 109 -0.49 -3.96 -5.96
CA MET A 109 0.43 -4.07 -7.10
C MET A 109 -0.19 -4.84 -8.27
N ASP A 110 -0.83 -5.98 -7.98
CA ASP A 110 -1.48 -6.82 -9.00
C ASP A 110 -2.62 -6.04 -9.70
N LEU A 111 -3.46 -5.34 -8.93
CA LEU A 111 -4.55 -4.55 -9.46
C LEU A 111 -4.05 -3.30 -10.21
N LEU A 112 -3.01 -2.63 -9.71
CA LEU A 112 -2.39 -1.51 -10.40
C LEU A 112 -1.89 -1.95 -11.78
N ASP A 113 -1.22 -3.10 -11.89
CA ASP A 113 -0.77 -3.64 -13.17
C ASP A 113 -1.93 -3.89 -14.13
N CYS A 114 -3.03 -4.47 -13.64
CA CYS A 114 -4.23 -4.71 -14.43
C CYS A 114 -4.83 -3.39 -14.97
N VAL A 115 -4.93 -2.37 -14.10
CA VAL A 115 -5.53 -1.07 -14.44
C VAL A 115 -4.65 -0.30 -15.42
N LEU A 116 -3.33 -0.23 -15.17
CA LEU A 116 -2.39 0.51 -16.02
C LEU A 116 -2.25 -0.08 -17.44
N ARG A 117 -2.56 -1.37 -17.63
CA ARG A 117 -2.61 -2.01 -18.96
C ARG A 117 -3.88 -1.70 -19.75
N GLN A 118 -4.93 -1.14 -19.13
CA GLN A 118 -6.15 -0.81 -19.85
C GLN A 118 -6.01 0.53 -20.57
N ARG A 119 -6.17 0.49 -21.90
CA ARG A 119 -6.17 1.69 -22.76
C ARG A 119 -7.40 2.57 -22.55
N ASP A 120 -8.53 1.95 -22.17
CA ASP A 120 -9.82 2.62 -22.02
C ASP A 120 -10.10 3.00 -20.55
N GLU A 121 -10.52 4.25 -20.33
CA GLU A 121 -10.81 4.79 -19.00
C GLU A 121 -12.01 4.09 -18.35
N GLN A 122 -13.04 3.77 -19.13
CA GLN A 122 -14.20 3.06 -18.60
C GLN A 122 -13.79 1.67 -18.08
N LYS A 123 -12.99 0.92 -18.84
CA LYS A 123 -12.40 -0.34 -18.38
C LYS A 123 -11.52 -0.17 -17.15
N ARG A 124 -10.66 0.86 -17.09
CA ARG A 124 -9.86 1.15 -15.87
C ARG A 124 -10.76 1.30 -14.65
N ASN A 125 -11.84 2.06 -14.79
CA ASN A 125 -12.80 2.30 -13.73
C ASN A 125 -13.60 1.03 -13.36
N GLU A 126 -13.93 0.17 -14.33
CA GLU A 126 -14.58 -1.13 -14.07
C GLU A 126 -13.71 -2.02 -13.17
N TYR A 127 -12.42 -2.18 -13.48
CA TYR A 127 -11.48 -2.93 -12.63
C TYR A 127 -11.34 -2.32 -11.24
N LEU A 128 -11.17 -0.99 -11.14
CA LEU A 128 -10.97 -0.31 -9.86
C LEU A 128 -12.24 -0.32 -8.98
N CYS A 129 -13.42 -0.32 -9.59
CA CYS A 129 -14.71 -0.30 -8.89
C CYS A 129 -15.24 -1.69 -8.54
N ASN A 130 -14.66 -2.76 -9.07
CA ASN A 130 -15.09 -4.13 -8.79
C ASN A 130 -14.66 -4.59 -7.38
N MET A 131 -15.39 -4.13 -6.37
CA MET A 131 -15.13 -4.45 -4.96
C MET A 131 -15.32 -5.94 -4.64
N ASN A 132 -16.14 -6.65 -5.42
CA ASN A 132 -16.38 -8.08 -5.19
C ASN A 132 -15.16 -8.90 -5.58
N ASP A 133 -14.53 -8.60 -6.71
CA ASP A 133 -13.31 -9.31 -7.13
C ASP A 133 -12.12 -9.01 -6.23
N ILE A 134 -11.99 -7.75 -5.77
CA ILE A 134 -10.95 -7.39 -4.79
C ILE A 134 -11.19 -8.18 -3.49
N ARG A 135 -12.44 -8.20 -2.99
CA ARG A 135 -12.80 -8.95 -1.78
C ARG A 135 -12.52 -10.45 -1.93
N LEU A 136 -12.92 -11.03 -3.07
CA LEU A 136 -12.66 -12.45 -3.36
C LEU A 136 -11.17 -12.75 -3.38
N THR A 137 -10.38 -11.89 -4.02
CA THR A 137 -8.91 -12.02 -4.07
C THR A 137 -8.31 -11.98 -2.66
N ILE A 138 -8.77 -11.06 -1.81
CA ILE A 138 -8.37 -10.96 -0.40
C ILE A 138 -8.69 -12.28 0.34
N TYR A 139 -9.92 -12.79 0.23
CA TYR A 139 -10.29 -14.05 0.88
C TYR A 139 -9.47 -15.23 0.39
N VAL A 140 -9.23 -15.35 -0.92
CA VAL A 140 -8.42 -16.45 -1.47
C VAL A 140 -7.01 -16.42 -0.89
N ARG A 141 -6.38 -15.24 -0.83
CA ARG A 141 -5.04 -15.06 -0.23
C ARG A 141 -5.03 -15.43 1.26
N PHE A 142 -5.99 -14.94 2.03
CA PHE A 142 -6.05 -15.26 3.47
C PHE A 142 -6.35 -16.71 3.76
N ASN A 143 -7.26 -17.33 3.01
CA ASN A 143 -7.55 -18.75 3.15
C ASN A 143 -6.34 -19.61 2.79
N SER A 144 -5.53 -19.23 1.78
CA SER A 144 -4.29 -19.96 1.46
C SER A 144 -3.22 -19.88 2.54
N GLU A 145 -3.23 -18.81 3.34
CA GLU A 145 -2.31 -18.60 4.47
C GLU A 145 -2.90 -19.10 5.81
N GLY A 146 -4.12 -19.66 5.81
CA GLY A 146 -4.81 -20.10 7.03
C GLY A 146 -5.20 -18.96 7.98
N ILE A 147 -5.27 -17.71 7.49
CA ILE A 147 -5.56 -16.54 8.30
C ILE A 147 -7.06 -16.25 8.29
N ASN A 148 -7.67 -16.20 9.47
CA ASN A 148 -9.05 -15.70 9.62
C ASN A 148 -9.02 -14.21 9.98
N ILE A 149 -9.41 -13.36 9.03
CA ILE A 149 -9.41 -11.90 9.21
C ILE A 149 -10.84 -11.38 9.36
N LYS A 150 -11.02 -10.35 10.20
CA LYS A 150 -12.32 -9.71 10.40
C LYS A 150 -12.76 -8.97 9.13
N GLU A 151 -14.04 -9.07 8.78
CA GLU A 151 -14.62 -8.39 7.61
C GLU A 151 -14.41 -6.87 7.64
N GLU A 152 -14.41 -6.26 8.82
CA GLU A 152 -14.11 -4.83 8.98
C GLU A 152 -12.72 -4.47 8.44
N ILE A 153 -11.71 -5.32 8.69
CA ILE A 153 -10.34 -5.11 8.21
C ILE A 153 -10.30 -5.26 6.69
N ILE A 154 -11.01 -6.25 6.14
CA ILE A 154 -11.13 -6.43 4.68
C ILE A 154 -11.72 -5.18 4.02
N ASN A 155 -12.78 -4.62 4.59
CA ASN A 155 -13.39 -3.41 4.04
C ASN A 155 -12.43 -2.21 4.07
N LYS A 156 -11.65 -2.05 5.16
CA LYS A 156 -10.60 -1.02 5.23
C LYS A 156 -9.49 -1.26 4.21
N MET A 157 -9.07 -2.50 4.01
CA MET A 157 -8.08 -2.87 2.98
C MET A 157 -8.55 -2.49 1.58
N ILE A 158 -9.78 -2.84 1.21
CA ILE A 158 -10.35 -2.51 -0.11
C ILE A 158 -10.33 -0.99 -0.34
N ILE A 159 -10.69 -0.20 0.67
CA ILE A 159 -10.66 1.27 0.59
C ILE A 159 -9.22 1.76 0.37
N ARG A 160 -8.24 1.26 1.13
CA ARG A 160 -6.83 1.64 0.98
C ARG A 160 -6.25 1.24 -0.37
N ILE A 161 -6.53 0.02 -0.85
CA ILE A 161 -6.12 -0.47 -2.18
C ILE A 161 -6.62 0.49 -3.27
N LYS A 162 -7.92 0.83 -3.24
CA LYS A 162 -8.52 1.72 -4.25
C LYS A 162 -7.94 3.13 -4.19
N ALA A 163 -7.81 3.69 -2.99
CA ALA A 163 -7.25 5.02 -2.80
C ALA A 163 -5.79 5.08 -3.30
N ARG A 164 -4.99 4.07 -2.96
CA ARG A 164 -3.59 3.94 -3.39
C ARG A 164 -3.48 3.96 -4.91
N ILE A 165 -4.26 3.11 -5.60
CA ILE A 165 -4.24 3.04 -7.07
C ILE A 165 -4.74 4.34 -7.71
N HIS A 166 -5.80 4.93 -7.18
CA HIS A 166 -6.35 6.19 -7.69
C HIS A 166 -5.33 7.34 -7.59
N HIS A 167 -4.64 7.48 -6.44
CA HIS A 167 -3.59 8.48 -6.28
C HIS A 167 -2.40 8.27 -7.21
N ILE A 168 -2.01 7.03 -7.49
CA ILE A 168 -0.94 6.69 -8.43
C ILE A 168 -1.36 7.07 -9.86
N ILE A 169 -2.60 6.78 -10.27
CA ILE A 169 -3.12 7.15 -11.59
C ILE A 169 -3.16 8.67 -11.75
N ILE A 170 -3.71 9.39 -10.77
CA ILE A 170 -3.74 10.86 -10.80
C ILE A 170 -2.31 11.43 -10.89
N TYR A 171 -1.38 10.87 -10.12
CA TYR A 171 0.02 11.30 -10.21
C TYR A 171 0.58 11.12 -11.61
N HIS A 172 0.34 9.96 -12.21
CA HIS A 172 0.77 9.63 -13.56
C HIS A 172 0.18 10.59 -14.61
N GLU A 173 -1.13 10.86 -14.55
CA GLU A 173 -1.83 11.77 -15.48
C GLU A 173 -1.32 13.22 -15.39
N ASN A 174 -0.81 13.63 -14.23
CA ASN A 174 -0.24 14.95 -14.01
C ASN A 174 1.26 15.05 -14.36
N LEU A 175 1.90 13.95 -14.75
CA LEU A 175 3.28 14.01 -15.23
C LEU A 175 3.34 14.72 -16.60
N PRO A 176 4.32 15.61 -16.82
CA PRO A 176 4.45 16.29 -18.09
C PRO A 176 4.62 15.32 -19.26
N SER A 177 3.84 15.52 -20.32
CA SER A 177 3.77 14.65 -21.51
C SER A 177 5.06 14.56 -22.33
N TYR A 178 6.10 15.34 -22.02
CA TYR A 178 7.40 15.26 -22.70
C TYR A 178 8.24 14.03 -22.31
N ARG A 179 7.88 13.28 -21.26
CA ARG A 179 8.53 11.98 -20.95
C ARG A 179 8.16 10.88 -21.97
N TYR A 180 7.02 11.01 -22.66
CA TYR A 180 6.53 10.04 -23.66
C TYR A 180 6.96 10.39 -25.10
N ARG A 181 7.90 11.33 -25.27
CA ARG A 181 8.45 11.71 -26.59
C ARG A 181 9.88 11.18 -26.74
N HIS A 182 10.01 9.87 -26.94
CA HIS A 182 11.22 9.26 -27.48
C HIS A 182 10.84 8.28 -28.59
#